data_AF-A0A948IWE4-F1
#
_entry.id   AF-A0A948IWE4-F1
#
_cell.length_a   1.000
_cell.length_b   1.000
_cell.length_c   1.000
_cell.angle_alpha   90.00
_cell.angle_beta   90.00
_cell.angle_gamma   90.00
#
_symmetry.space_group_name_H-M   'P 1'
#
loop_
_entity.id
_entity.type
_entity.pdbx_description
1 polymer ?
#
loop_
_entity_poly.entity_id
_entity_poly.type
_entity_poly.pdbx_seq_one_letter_code
_entity_poly.pdbx_strand_id
1 'polypeptide(L)'
;MSSIMTAVIAGAVGGAMGGVVSTLIARRTGRRPGWLMAFPVGFALVTIGMVRAADPIPAADIMAALDSRPDVELLKTYYPTDYARLERQVAALSSSAKLSDIKAATDQVIGDVAERQRPKANAETSRQMYIVAHAEGRALRAFSAAACSAFLDGAGRAEDLAMVMTPELAALDVATTRLLLTQTATKPAPPASAMSTDDLAALSQPALSKLNDAEQDVVIRVLQEQRGSRSELEHRVMCDFYLAQAEAILNAPPAIAGARVRALWAIR
;
A
#
# COMPACT_ATOMS: atom_id res chain seq x y z
N MET A 1 -3.68 14.81 -5.82
CA MET A 1 -4.59 13.97 -5.01
C MET A 1 -3.72 12.93 -4.32
N SER A 2 -3.69 12.88 -2.99
CA SER A 2 -2.93 11.86 -2.24
C SER A 2 -3.80 10.63 -2.08
N SER A 3 -3.30 9.45 -2.45
CA SER A 3 -3.96 8.17 -2.17
C SER A 3 -3.76 7.84 -0.70
N ILE A 4 -4.86 7.65 0.02
CA ILE A 4 -4.84 7.30 1.43
C ILE A 4 -4.34 5.86 1.60
N MET A 5 -4.62 4.99 0.63
CA MET A 5 -4.18 3.60 0.68
C MET A 5 -2.72 3.37 0.31
N THR A 6 -2.02 4.36 -0.29
CA THR A 6 -0.59 4.24 -0.64
C THR A 6 0.24 3.72 0.53
N ALA A 7 0.12 4.37 1.69
CA ALA A 7 0.91 4.03 2.88
C ALA A 7 0.44 2.70 3.51
N VAL A 8 -0.80 2.31 3.26
CA VAL A 8 -1.47 1.19 3.92
C VAL A 8 -1.20 -0.13 3.18
N ILE A 9 -1.07 -0.10 1.85
CA ILE A 9 -0.99 -1.33 1.04
C ILE A 9 0.44 -1.59 0.53
N ALA A 10 1.23 -0.55 0.32
CA ALA A 10 2.61 -0.67 -0.11
C ALA A 10 3.42 -1.45 0.95
N GLY A 11 4.13 -2.51 0.55
CA GLY A 11 5.17 -3.16 1.38
C GLY A 11 5.03 -4.63 1.64
N ALA A 12 3.84 -5.19 1.57
CA ALA A 12 3.67 -6.61 1.87
C ALA A 12 4.00 -7.54 0.68
N VAL A 13 4.01 -7.01 -0.54
CA VAL A 13 4.33 -7.81 -1.74
C VAL A 13 5.86 -7.98 -1.87
N GLY A 14 6.65 -6.93 -1.61
CA GLY A 14 8.12 -6.97 -1.70
C GLY A 14 8.84 -7.62 -0.52
N GLY A 15 8.51 -7.21 0.72
CA GLY A 15 9.28 -7.60 1.92
C GLY A 15 9.23 -9.09 2.25
N ALA A 16 8.13 -9.76 1.91
CA ALA A 16 7.93 -11.18 2.18
C ALA A 16 8.73 -12.13 1.25
N MET A 17 9.16 -11.65 0.08
CA MET A 17 9.60 -12.53 -1.00
C MET A 17 11.07 -12.93 -0.99
N GLY A 18 11.93 -12.21 -0.28
CA GLY A 18 13.35 -12.57 -0.15
C GLY A 18 13.56 -13.97 0.45
N GLY A 19 12.72 -14.36 1.42
CA GLY A 19 12.77 -15.69 2.03
C GLY A 19 12.25 -16.80 1.12
N VAL A 20 11.24 -16.52 0.29
CA VAL A 20 10.52 -17.55 -0.48
C VAL A 20 11.22 -17.95 -1.76
N VAL A 21 11.85 -16.99 -2.43
CA VAL A 21 12.67 -17.27 -3.61
C VAL A 21 13.87 -18.14 -3.25
N SER A 22 14.42 -17.99 -2.04
CA SER A 22 15.48 -18.86 -1.55
C SER A 22 15.05 -20.34 -1.46
N THR A 23 13.81 -20.62 -1.04
CA THR A 23 13.22 -21.97 -0.99
C THR A 23 12.85 -22.52 -2.37
N LEU A 24 12.29 -21.69 -3.26
CA LEU A 24 11.99 -22.09 -4.65
C LEU A 24 13.26 -22.45 -5.41
N ILE A 25 14.34 -21.68 -5.22
CA ILE A 25 15.63 -21.94 -5.83
C ILE A 25 16.31 -23.14 -5.17
N ALA A 26 16.20 -23.32 -3.86
CA ALA A 26 16.71 -24.53 -3.21
C ALA A 26 16.02 -25.80 -3.74
N ARG A 27 14.71 -25.73 -4.04
CA ARG A 27 13.97 -26.82 -4.70
C ARG A 27 14.36 -27.00 -6.17
N ARG A 28 14.65 -25.92 -6.91
CA ARG A 28 14.99 -25.97 -8.34
C ARG A 28 16.48 -26.27 -8.62
N THR A 29 17.38 -25.92 -7.70
CA THR A 29 18.86 -25.99 -7.89
C THR A 29 19.56 -26.94 -6.90
N GLY A 30 18.84 -27.52 -5.93
CA GLY A 30 19.39 -28.50 -4.98
C GLY A 30 20.38 -27.94 -3.94
N ARG A 31 20.55 -26.62 -3.85
CA ARG A 31 21.48 -25.95 -2.92
C ARG A 31 20.73 -25.11 -1.88
N ARG A 32 21.00 -25.35 -0.59
CA ARG A 32 20.45 -24.56 0.53
C ARG A 32 21.38 -23.37 0.86
N PRO A 33 20.90 -22.11 0.89
CA PRO A 33 21.68 -20.98 1.35
C PRO A 33 21.56 -20.79 2.87
N GLY A 34 22.70 -20.71 3.57
CA GLY A 34 22.82 -20.77 5.03
C GLY A 34 22.86 -19.41 5.76
N TRP A 35 22.12 -18.40 5.32
CA TRP A 35 22.19 -17.05 5.90
C TRP A 35 20.78 -16.47 6.14
N LEU A 36 20.11 -17.00 7.16
CA LEU A 36 18.86 -16.44 7.69
C LEU A 36 19.19 -15.72 9.00
N MET A 37 19.42 -14.41 8.95
CA MET A 37 19.08 -13.44 10.00
C MET A 37 19.66 -12.06 9.65
N ALA A 38 18.78 -11.08 9.37
CA ALA A 38 18.83 -9.68 9.83
C ALA A 38 17.91 -8.80 8.97
N PHE A 39 16.81 -8.31 9.55
CA PHE A 39 15.97 -7.25 8.97
C PHE A 39 16.32 -5.91 9.64
N PRO A 40 16.49 -4.82 8.88
CA PRO A 40 16.29 -3.48 9.38
C PRO A 40 14.93 -2.93 8.90
N VAL A 41 14.10 -2.56 9.87
CA VAL A 41 12.86 -1.81 9.69
C VAL A 41 13.23 -0.33 9.52
N GLY A 42 12.96 0.25 8.35
CA GLY A 42 13.14 1.67 8.07
C GLY A 42 11.84 2.31 7.60
N PHE A 43 11.15 2.99 8.50
CA PHE A 43 9.95 3.79 8.21
C PHE A 43 10.38 5.19 7.77
N ALA A 44 9.99 5.63 6.57
CA ALA A 44 10.23 7.01 6.12
C ALA A 44 8.94 7.82 6.22
N LEU A 45 8.92 8.78 7.15
CA LEU A 45 7.91 9.85 7.22
C LEU A 45 8.18 10.85 6.08
N VAL A 46 7.22 11.05 5.19
CA VAL A 46 7.29 12.09 4.16
C VAL A 46 6.46 13.29 4.60
N THR A 47 7.15 14.39 4.91
CA THR A 47 6.57 15.73 5.08
C THR A 47 6.59 16.46 3.74
N ILE A 48 5.43 16.91 3.25
CA ILE A 48 5.35 17.81 2.08
C ILE A 48 4.83 19.17 2.56
N GLY A 49 5.59 20.22 2.25
CA GLY A 49 5.11 21.59 2.29
C GLY A 49 5.44 22.30 0.97
N MET A 50 4.56 23.20 0.51
CA MET A 50 4.90 24.55 0.00
C MET A 50 3.72 25.33 -0.62
N VAL A 51 4.00 26.63 -0.81
CA VAL A 51 3.19 27.87 -0.70
C VAL A 51 2.33 28.29 -1.91
N ARG A 52 1.24 29.05 -1.65
CA ARG A 52 0.58 30.13 -2.41
C ARG A 52 -0.72 30.60 -1.74
N ALA A 53 -0.83 31.92 -1.62
CA ALA A 53 -1.80 32.65 -0.82
C ALA A 53 -3.21 32.67 -1.44
N ALA A 54 -4.20 32.47 -0.58
CA ALA A 54 -5.57 32.94 -0.69
C ALA A 54 -6.02 33.33 0.72
N ASP A 55 -6.98 34.25 0.82
CA ASP A 55 -7.39 34.90 2.07
C ASP A 55 -7.65 33.93 3.23
N PRO A 56 -7.37 34.35 4.49
CA PRO A 56 -7.43 33.48 5.64
C PRO A 56 -8.85 32.99 5.93
N ILE A 57 -9.09 31.69 5.71
CA ILE A 57 -10.32 31.02 6.13
C ILE A 57 -10.15 30.63 7.61
N PRO A 58 -11.09 31.00 8.51
CA PRO A 58 -11.07 30.55 9.89
C PRO A 58 -11.03 29.03 10.00
N ALA A 59 -10.22 28.49 10.93
CA ALA A 59 -10.11 27.03 11.14
C ALA A 59 -11.46 26.36 11.44
N ALA A 60 -12.40 27.07 12.09
CA ALA A 60 -13.75 26.59 12.33
C ALA A 60 -14.54 26.35 11.03
N ASP A 61 -14.40 27.25 10.06
CA ASP A 61 -15.07 27.12 8.75
C ASP A 61 -14.42 26.01 7.91
N ILE A 62 -13.10 25.82 8.05
CA ILE A 62 -12.37 24.69 7.45
C ILE A 62 -12.87 23.37 8.04
N MET A 63 -12.99 23.26 9.37
CA MET A 63 -13.49 22.04 10.01
C MET A 63 -14.95 21.76 9.66
N ALA A 64 -15.81 22.78 9.57
CA ALA A 64 -17.18 22.62 9.10
C ALA A 64 -17.23 22.10 7.64
N ALA A 65 -16.35 22.58 6.77
CA ALA A 65 -16.22 22.05 5.42
C ALA A 65 -15.67 20.62 5.41
N LEU A 66 -14.68 20.29 6.24
CA LEU A 66 -14.13 18.94 6.37
C LEU A 66 -15.16 17.95 6.92
N ASP A 67 -15.99 18.36 7.87
CA ASP A 67 -17.06 17.53 8.45
C ASP A 67 -18.10 17.07 7.42
N SER A 68 -18.25 17.82 6.32
CA SER A 68 -19.10 17.40 5.20
C SER A 68 -18.49 16.26 4.37
N ARG A 69 -17.20 15.96 4.55
CA ARG A 69 -16.54 14.87 3.83
C ARG A 69 -16.87 13.52 4.49
N PRO A 70 -17.30 12.51 3.72
CA PRO A 70 -17.70 11.23 4.30
C PRO A 70 -16.59 10.45 5.02
N ASP A 71 -15.32 10.68 4.68
CA ASP A 71 -14.17 10.08 5.35
C ASP A 71 -13.90 10.71 6.73
N VAL A 72 -14.10 12.02 6.86
CA VAL A 72 -14.00 12.75 8.13
C VAL A 72 -15.17 12.42 9.06
N GLU A 73 -16.39 12.30 8.53
CA GLU A 73 -17.56 11.84 9.29
C GLU A 73 -17.33 10.45 9.93
N LEU A 74 -16.67 9.54 9.21
CA LEU A 74 -16.29 8.24 9.75
C LEU A 74 -15.27 8.35 10.88
N LEU A 75 -14.28 9.25 10.77
CA LEU A 75 -13.35 9.51 11.87
C LEU A 75 -14.10 10.03 13.09
N LYS A 76 -15.00 11.00 12.91
CA LYS A 76 -15.81 11.56 13.99
C LYS A 76 -16.67 10.50 14.69
N THR A 77 -17.27 9.60 13.92
CA THR A 77 -18.19 8.59 14.42
C THR A 77 -17.48 7.42 15.11
N TYR A 78 -16.43 6.88 14.48
CA TYR A 78 -15.81 5.61 14.89
C TYR A 78 -14.42 5.76 15.48
N TYR A 79 -13.73 6.89 15.26
CA TYR A 79 -12.35 7.13 15.67
C TYR A 79 -12.18 8.53 16.31
N PRO A 80 -12.93 8.87 17.38
CA PRO A 80 -13.00 10.23 17.90
C PRO A 80 -11.64 10.79 18.37
N THR A 81 -10.73 9.93 18.85
CA THR A 81 -9.37 10.35 19.21
C THR A 81 -8.56 10.82 17.99
N ASP A 82 -8.74 10.16 16.84
CA ASP A 82 -8.09 10.53 15.59
C ASP A 82 -8.72 11.78 14.98
N TYR A 83 -10.04 11.94 15.10
CA TYR A 83 -10.73 13.18 14.73
C TYR A 83 -10.24 14.38 15.56
N ALA A 84 -10.12 14.23 16.90
CA ALA A 84 -9.55 15.28 17.75
C ALA A 84 -8.07 15.58 17.44
N ARG A 85 -7.33 14.62 16.88
CA ARG A 85 -5.98 14.85 16.35
C ARG A 85 -6.03 15.66 15.05
N LEU A 86 -6.95 15.36 14.14
CA LEU A 86 -7.18 16.15 12.93
C LEU A 86 -7.53 17.61 13.27
N GLU A 87 -8.49 17.83 14.18
CA GLU A 87 -8.87 19.18 14.63
C GLU A 87 -7.67 19.97 15.12
N ARG A 88 -6.83 19.36 15.97
CA ARG A 88 -5.60 20.00 16.47
C ARG A 88 -4.59 20.30 15.36
N GLN A 89 -4.43 19.39 14.40
CA GLN A 89 -3.53 19.63 13.26
C GLN A 89 -4.04 20.77 12.39
N VAL A 90 -5.33 20.78 12.05
CA VAL A 90 -5.95 21.85 11.25
C VAL A 90 -5.93 23.19 11.99
N ALA A 91 -6.15 23.21 13.31
CA ALA A 91 -6.05 24.43 14.11
C ALA A 91 -4.60 24.96 14.23
N ALA A 92 -3.60 24.07 14.19
CA ALA A 92 -2.19 24.44 14.21
C ALA A 92 -1.69 24.95 12.84
N LEU A 93 -2.37 24.60 11.75
CA LEU A 93 -2.17 25.22 10.46
C LEU A 93 -2.65 26.68 10.56
N SER A 94 -1.73 27.62 10.34
CA SER A 94 -2.02 29.05 10.47
C SER A 94 -3.17 29.48 9.57
N SER A 95 -3.74 30.66 9.82
CA SER A 95 -4.77 31.25 8.96
C SER A 95 -4.30 31.44 7.50
N SER A 96 -3.00 31.36 7.22
CA SER A 96 -2.41 31.42 5.87
C SER A 96 -2.16 30.03 5.26
N ALA A 97 -2.64 28.95 5.88
CA ALA A 97 -2.45 27.60 5.38
C ALA A 97 -3.20 27.40 4.06
N LYS A 98 -2.57 26.73 3.10
CA LYS A 98 -3.28 26.35 1.88
C LYS A 98 -4.25 25.22 2.15
N LEU A 99 -5.25 25.16 1.29
CA LEU A 99 -6.08 23.97 1.11
C LEU A 99 -5.24 22.69 0.90
N SER A 100 -4.08 22.77 0.22
CA SER A 100 -3.16 21.64 0.08
C SER A 100 -2.59 21.15 1.41
N ASP A 101 -2.30 22.08 2.33
CA ASP A 101 -1.70 21.77 3.63
C ASP A 101 -2.75 21.11 4.55
N ILE A 102 -3.98 21.64 4.52
CA ILE A 102 -5.15 21.05 5.20
C ILE A 102 -5.45 19.66 4.66
N LYS A 103 -5.43 19.50 3.32
CA LYS A 103 -5.64 18.20 2.67
C LYS A 103 -4.57 17.21 3.09
N ALA A 104 -3.29 17.60 3.06
CA ALA A 104 -2.19 16.73 3.46
C ALA A 104 -2.32 16.27 4.93
N ALA A 105 -2.66 17.17 5.86
CA ALA A 105 -2.92 16.82 7.25
C ALA A 105 -4.10 15.85 7.39
N THR A 106 -5.19 16.09 6.64
CA THR A 106 -6.36 15.21 6.63
C THR A 106 -6.01 13.81 6.12
N ASP A 107 -5.34 13.74 4.95
CA ASP A 107 -4.94 12.47 4.34
C ASP A 107 -3.96 11.70 5.25
N GLN A 108 -3.05 12.41 5.94
CA GLN A 108 -2.13 11.81 6.89
C GLN A 108 -2.86 11.16 8.06
N VAL A 109 -3.81 11.86 8.69
CA VAL A 109 -4.58 11.29 9.81
C VAL A 109 -5.36 10.06 9.37
N ILE A 110 -6.03 10.12 8.22
CA ILE A 110 -6.80 8.99 7.70
C ILE A 110 -5.87 7.82 7.34
N GLY A 111 -4.74 8.10 6.69
CA GLY A 111 -3.73 7.09 6.34
C GLY A 111 -3.21 6.35 7.57
N ASP A 112 -2.86 7.07 8.63
CA ASP A 112 -2.44 6.48 9.91
C ASP A 112 -3.53 5.59 10.52
N VAL A 113 -4.80 6.00 10.47
CA VAL A 113 -5.91 5.18 10.98
C VAL A 113 -6.05 3.92 10.13
N ALA A 114 -6.10 4.08 8.81
CA ALA A 114 -6.24 2.98 7.87
C ALA A 114 -5.10 1.95 8.02
N GLU A 115 -3.86 2.39 8.22
CA GLU A 115 -2.73 1.51 8.47
C GLU A 115 -2.91 0.68 9.74
N ARG A 116 -3.31 1.32 10.85
CA ARG A 116 -3.57 0.62 12.12
C ARG A 116 -4.76 -0.34 12.03
N GLN A 117 -5.76 -0.03 11.21
CA GLN A 117 -6.94 -0.87 11.06
C GLN A 117 -6.76 -1.99 10.02
N ARG A 118 -5.84 -1.86 9.05
CA ARG A 118 -5.61 -2.87 8.00
C ARG A 118 -5.49 -4.31 8.52
N PRO A 119 -4.75 -4.63 9.59
CA PRO A 119 -4.67 -6.01 10.10
C PRO A 119 -6.00 -6.60 10.56
N LYS A 120 -7.01 -5.76 10.84
CA LYS A 120 -8.37 -6.12 11.25
C LYS A 120 -9.34 -6.21 10.08
N ALA A 121 -8.87 -5.94 8.85
CA ALA A 121 -9.68 -6.05 7.65
C ALA A 121 -10.15 -7.49 7.45
N ASN A 122 -11.40 -7.68 7.04
CA ASN A 122 -11.92 -8.99 6.63
C ASN A 122 -11.48 -9.34 5.19
N ALA A 123 -11.81 -10.55 4.71
CA ALA A 123 -11.38 -11.01 3.38
C ALA A 123 -11.89 -10.11 2.24
N GLU A 124 -13.14 -9.65 2.32
CA GLU A 124 -13.73 -8.78 1.31
C GLU A 124 -13.01 -7.43 1.24
N THR A 125 -12.85 -6.76 2.39
CA THR A 125 -12.15 -5.49 2.51
C THR A 125 -10.70 -5.61 2.04
N SER A 126 -9.97 -6.65 2.47
CA SER A 126 -8.59 -6.86 2.02
C SER A 126 -8.48 -7.09 0.53
N ARG A 127 -9.42 -7.82 -0.08
CA ARG A 127 -9.47 -7.97 -1.54
C ARG A 127 -9.71 -6.63 -2.24
N GLN A 128 -10.65 -5.81 -1.75
CA GLN A 128 -10.93 -4.50 -2.36
C GLN A 128 -9.72 -3.57 -2.28
N MET A 129 -9.06 -3.52 -1.11
CA MET A 129 -7.79 -2.82 -0.95
C MET A 129 -6.77 -3.29 -1.99
N TYR A 130 -6.61 -4.60 -2.15
CA TYR A 130 -5.66 -5.15 -3.12
C TYR A 130 -6.02 -4.83 -4.59
N ILE A 131 -7.30 -4.67 -4.92
CA ILE A 131 -7.74 -4.16 -6.24
C ILE A 131 -7.26 -2.73 -6.45
N VAL A 132 -7.39 -1.86 -5.44
CA VAL A 132 -6.93 -0.46 -5.52
C VAL A 132 -5.42 -0.44 -5.77
N ALA A 133 -4.64 -1.14 -4.94
CA ALA A 133 -3.19 -1.17 -5.11
C ALA A 133 -2.75 -1.77 -6.45
N HIS A 134 -3.45 -2.79 -6.96
CA HIS A 134 -3.17 -3.31 -8.30
C HIS A 134 -3.45 -2.27 -9.40
N ALA A 135 -4.56 -1.54 -9.30
CA ALA A 135 -4.91 -0.48 -10.26
C ALA A 135 -3.90 0.68 -10.22
N GLU A 136 -3.51 1.12 -9.02
CA GLU A 136 -2.46 2.13 -8.82
C GLU A 136 -1.10 1.65 -9.36
N GLY A 137 -0.71 0.41 -9.06
CA GLY A 137 0.52 -0.19 -9.59
C GLY A 137 0.54 -0.24 -11.12
N ARG A 138 -0.59 -0.57 -11.76
CA ARG A 138 -0.70 -0.53 -13.24
C ARG A 138 -0.59 0.89 -13.80
N ALA A 139 -1.20 1.87 -13.14
CA ALA A 139 -1.10 3.27 -13.55
C ALA A 139 0.35 3.77 -13.41
N LEU A 140 1.00 3.45 -12.28
CA LEU A 140 2.43 3.73 -12.08
C LEU A 140 3.30 3.03 -13.11
N ARG A 141 3.02 1.77 -13.48
CA ARG A 141 3.80 1.05 -14.49
C ARG A 141 3.75 1.71 -15.87
N ALA A 142 2.65 2.35 -16.21
CA ALA A 142 2.52 3.12 -17.45
C ALA A 142 3.32 4.44 -17.41
N PHE A 143 3.58 4.98 -16.22
CA PHE A 143 4.31 6.23 -16.01
C PHE A 143 5.81 6.02 -15.74
N SER A 144 6.15 5.20 -14.75
CA SER A 144 7.51 4.89 -14.31
C SER A 144 7.55 3.49 -13.68
N ALA A 145 8.31 2.59 -14.32
CA ALA A 145 8.57 1.26 -13.77
C ALA A 145 9.26 1.33 -12.39
N ALA A 146 10.12 2.33 -12.19
CA ALA A 146 10.79 2.54 -10.90
C ALA A 146 9.77 2.88 -9.81
N ALA A 147 8.87 3.82 -10.07
CA ALA A 147 7.81 4.20 -9.14
C ALA A 147 6.86 3.02 -8.85
N CYS A 148 6.48 2.25 -9.87
CA CYS A 148 5.68 1.03 -9.68
C CYS A 148 6.38 0.02 -8.76
N SER A 149 7.65 -0.32 -9.06
CA SER A 149 8.39 -1.29 -8.26
C SER A 149 8.51 -0.83 -6.81
N ALA A 150 8.91 0.43 -6.59
CA ALA A 150 9.01 1.01 -5.24
C ALA A 150 7.66 0.98 -4.51
N PHE A 151 6.56 1.33 -5.18
CA PHE A 151 5.22 1.28 -4.63
C PHE A 151 4.81 -0.13 -4.20
N LEU A 152 4.96 -1.14 -5.06
CA LEU A 152 4.59 -2.52 -4.73
C LEU A 152 5.54 -3.12 -3.66
N ASP A 153 6.77 -2.61 -3.58
CA ASP A 153 7.76 -2.95 -2.54
C ASP A 153 7.55 -2.26 -1.19
N GLY A 154 6.66 -1.28 -1.07
CA GLY A 154 6.51 -0.51 0.18
C GLY A 154 7.40 0.70 0.33
N ALA A 155 8.24 0.96 -0.66
CA ALA A 155 9.12 2.13 -0.74
C ALA A 155 8.52 3.24 -1.64
N GLY A 156 7.22 3.16 -1.94
CA GLY A 156 6.53 4.10 -2.82
C GLY A 156 6.50 5.51 -2.24
N ARG A 157 6.63 6.50 -3.13
CA ARG A 157 6.51 7.91 -2.77
C ARG A 157 5.11 8.43 -3.10
N ALA A 158 4.54 9.23 -2.20
CA ALA A 158 3.22 9.83 -2.42
C ALA A 158 3.17 10.74 -3.65
N GLU A 159 4.28 11.41 -4.00
CA GLU A 159 4.31 12.30 -5.17
C GLU A 159 4.22 11.54 -6.48
N ASP A 160 4.79 10.34 -6.58
CA ASP A 160 4.74 9.54 -7.79
C ASP A 160 3.30 9.09 -8.07
N LEU A 161 2.58 8.68 -7.03
CA LEU A 161 1.19 8.27 -7.17
C LEU A 161 0.26 9.44 -7.49
N ALA A 162 0.56 10.64 -6.96
CA ALA A 162 -0.18 11.84 -7.32
C ALA A 162 -0.12 12.18 -8.82
N MET A 163 0.93 11.74 -9.54
CA MET A 163 1.07 11.94 -10.99
C MET A 163 0.15 11.04 -11.81
N VAL A 164 -0.27 9.89 -11.27
CA VAL A 164 -1.09 8.91 -12.00
C VAL A 164 -2.52 8.79 -11.45
N MET A 165 -2.86 9.60 -10.43
CA MET A 165 -4.14 9.53 -9.75
C MET A 165 -5.26 10.19 -10.58
N THR A 166 -6.05 9.36 -11.27
CA THR A 166 -7.25 9.81 -11.98
C THR A 166 -8.45 9.98 -11.02
N PRO A 167 -9.50 10.72 -11.41
CA PRO A 167 -10.72 10.84 -10.60
C PRO A 167 -11.35 9.49 -10.23
N GLU A 168 -11.30 8.51 -11.14
CA GLU A 168 -11.83 7.16 -10.94
C GLU A 168 -11.01 6.38 -9.91
N LEU A 169 -9.68 6.44 -10.01
CA LEU A 169 -8.79 5.82 -9.02
C LEU A 169 -8.97 6.46 -7.63
N ALA A 170 -9.09 7.79 -7.58
CA ALA A 170 -9.32 8.51 -6.34
C ALA A 170 -10.67 8.13 -5.70
N ALA A 171 -11.73 7.99 -6.50
CA ALA A 171 -13.03 7.55 -6.01
C ALA A 171 -12.98 6.11 -5.46
N LEU A 172 -12.25 5.22 -6.14
CA LEU A 172 -12.05 3.84 -5.71
C LEU A 172 -11.25 3.75 -4.40
N ASP A 173 -10.17 4.52 -4.27
CA ASP A 173 -9.36 4.63 -3.05
C ASP A 173 -10.19 5.10 -1.85
N VAL A 174 -10.96 6.18 -2.03
CA VAL A 174 -11.85 6.72 -0.98
C VAL A 174 -12.92 5.70 -0.60
N ALA A 175 -13.59 5.08 -1.58
CA ALA A 175 -14.62 4.07 -1.30
C ALA A 175 -14.06 2.89 -0.51
N THR A 176 -12.86 2.43 -0.86
CA THR A 176 -12.21 1.30 -0.19
C THR A 176 -11.71 1.68 1.21
N THR A 177 -11.22 2.90 1.39
CA THR A 177 -10.84 3.43 2.71
C THR A 177 -12.05 3.49 3.63
N ARG A 178 -13.18 3.99 3.14
CA ARG A 178 -14.44 4.01 3.90
C ARG A 178 -14.89 2.60 4.28
N LEU A 179 -14.80 1.65 3.35
CA LEU A 179 -15.11 0.25 3.61
C LEU A 179 -14.23 -0.31 4.73
N LEU A 180 -12.91 -0.08 4.68
CA LEU A 180 -11.97 -0.51 5.70
C LEU A 180 -12.32 0.08 7.07
N LEU A 181 -12.46 1.40 7.16
CA LEU A 181 -12.68 2.09 8.42
C LEU A 181 -14.04 1.71 9.04
N THR A 182 -15.08 1.58 8.23
CA THR A 182 -16.41 1.17 8.72
C THR A 182 -16.41 -0.29 9.17
N GLN A 183 -15.85 -1.20 8.37
CA GLN A 183 -15.84 -2.63 8.68
C GLN A 183 -15.03 -2.93 9.94
N THR A 184 -13.87 -2.30 10.09
CA THR A 184 -12.98 -2.54 11.24
C THR A 184 -13.51 -1.93 12.53
N ALA A 185 -14.26 -0.83 12.46
CA ALA A 185 -14.94 -0.25 13.62
C ALA A 185 -16.12 -1.11 14.10
N THR A 186 -16.90 -1.65 13.18
CA THR A 186 -18.17 -2.34 13.52
C THR A 186 -17.99 -3.83 13.74
N LYS A 187 -17.10 -4.48 12.98
CA LYS A 187 -16.88 -5.93 13.02
C LYS A 187 -15.44 -6.27 12.63
N PRO A 188 -14.44 -5.98 13.48
CA PRO A 188 -13.05 -6.29 13.17
C PRO A 188 -12.86 -7.80 13.00
N ALA A 189 -12.08 -8.19 11.99
CA ALA A 189 -11.68 -9.58 11.81
C ALA A 189 -10.49 -9.89 12.74
N PRO A 190 -10.36 -11.15 13.23
CA PRO A 190 -9.18 -11.57 13.97
C PRO A 190 -7.94 -11.49 13.06
N PRO A 191 -6.73 -11.26 13.62
CA PRO A 191 -5.49 -11.25 12.83
C PRO A 191 -5.36 -12.52 11.97
N ALA A 192 -4.89 -12.36 10.73
CA ALA A 192 -4.62 -13.50 9.87
C ALA A 192 -3.28 -14.16 10.23
N SER A 193 -3.20 -15.47 10.03
CA SER A 193 -1.92 -16.17 10.04
C SER A 193 -1.08 -15.73 8.84
N ALA A 194 0.22 -15.53 9.06
CA ALA A 194 1.16 -15.26 7.99
C ALA A 194 1.11 -16.39 6.95
N MET A 195 1.14 -16.02 5.67
CA MET A 195 1.22 -16.98 4.58
C MET A 195 2.51 -17.79 4.70
N SER A 196 2.42 -19.11 4.53
CA SER A 196 3.59 -19.98 4.62
C SER A 196 4.55 -19.70 3.44
N THR A 197 5.82 -20.05 3.60
CA THR A 197 6.81 -19.92 2.52
C THR A 197 6.44 -20.78 1.31
N ASP A 198 5.82 -21.95 1.53
CA ASP A 198 5.35 -22.83 0.46
C ASP A 198 4.15 -22.25 -0.29
N ASP A 199 3.20 -21.63 0.42
CA ASP A 199 2.05 -20.97 -0.22
C ASP A 199 2.49 -19.74 -1.01
N LEU A 200 3.41 -18.94 -0.45
CA LEU A 200 3.95 -17.79 -1.16
C LEU A 200 4.78 -18.23 -2.37
N ALA A 201 5.50 -19.37 -2.29
CA ALA A 201 6.20 -19.94 -3.42
C ALA A 201 5.24 -20.35 -4.54
N ALA A 202 4.16 -21.04 -4.18
CA ALA A 202 3.10 -21.43 -5.10
C ALA A 202 2.39 -20.22 -5.73
N LEU A 203 2.29 -19.11 -5.01
CA LEU A 203 1.72 -17.85 -5.50
C LEU A 203 2.66 -17.13 -6.48
N SER A 204 3.96 -17.14 -6.21
CA SER A 204 4.98 -16.47 -7.04
C SER A 204 5.30 -17.21 -8.33
N GLN A 205 5.12 -18.53 -8.37
CA GLN A 205 5.48 -19.33 -9.53
C GLN A 205 4.69 -18.99 -10.81
N PRO A 206 3.35 -18.82 -10.78
CA PRO A 206 2.59 -18.32 -11.93
C PRO A 206 3.07 -16.95 -12.41
N ALA A 207 3.45 -16.06 -11.49
CA ALA A 207 3.95 -14.73 -11.84
C ALA A 207 5.32 -14.80 -12.53
N LEU A 208 6.25 -15.61 -12.01
CA LEU A 208 7.54 -15.87 -12.66
C LEU A 208 7.37 -16.47 -14.06
N SER A 209 6.39 -17.36 -14.24
CA SER A 209 6.16 -18.04 -15.53
C SER A 209 5.67 -17.11 -16.65
N LYS A 210 5.24 -15.88 -16.32
CA LYS A 210 4.88 -14.86 -17.32
C LYS A 210 6.10 -14.12 -17.88
N LEU A 211 7.27 -14.29 -17.26
CA LEU A 211 8.52 -13.64 -17.66
C LEU A 211 9.36 -14.58 -18.51
N ASN A 212 10.18 -14.03 -19.40
CA ASN A 212 11.19 -14.83 -20.11
C ASN A 212 12.35 -15.24 -19.18
N ASP A 213 13.19 -16.19 -19.60
CA ASP A 213 14.25 -16.76 -18.74
C ASP A 213 15.22 -15.70 -18.20
N ALA A 214 15.62 -14.73 -19.03
CA ALA A 214 16.53 -13.66 -18.59
C ALA A 214 15.87 -12.72 -17.55
N GLU A 215 14.56 -12.48 -17.67
CA GLU A 215 13.79 -11.69 -16.72
C GLU A 215 13.54 -12.47 -15.41
N GLN A 216 13.31 -13.79 -15.49
CA GLN A 216 13.23 -14.64 -14.31
C GLN A 216 14.53 -14.60 -13.51
N ASP A 217 15.69 -14.67 -14.18
CA ASP A 217 17.00 -14.56 -13.53
C ASP A 217 17.18 -13.21 -12.82
N VAL A 218 16.65 -12.13 -13.39
CA VAL A 218 16.64 -10.80 -12.76
C VAL A 218 15.80 -10.80 -11.48
N VAL A 219 14.56 -11.30 -11.53
CA VAL A 219 13.68 -11.39 -10.34
C VAL A 219 14.35 -12.22 -9.24
N ILE A 220 14.85 -13.38 -9.62
CA ILE A 220 15.55 -14.30 -8.74
C ILE A 220 16.72 -13.60 -8.05
N ARG A 221 17.59 -12.93 -8.82
CA ARG A 221 18.76 -12.23 -8.28
C ARG A 221 18.37 -11.12 -7.32
N VAL A 222 17.42 -10.25 -7.70
CA VAL A 222 16.98 -9.13 -6.86
C VAL A 222 16.42 -9.65 -5.51
N LEU A 223 15.61 -10.70 -5.54
CA LEU A 223 15.01 -11.28 -4.34
C LEU A 223 16.01 -12.07 -3.49
N GLN A 224 16.95 -12.79 -4.11
CA GLN A 224 18.03 -13.49 -3.40
C GLN A 224 18.97 -12.51 -2.69
N GLU A 225 19.30 -11.40 -3.34
CA GLU A 225 20.15 -10.34 -2.78
C GLU A 225 19.40 -9.49 -1.75
N GLN A 226 18.09 -9.70 -1.57
CA GLN A 226 17.22 -8.98 -0.63
C GLN A 226 17.38 -7.46 -0.72
N ARG A 227 17.41 -6.95 -1.95
CA ARG A 227 17.55 -5.51 -2.20
C ARG A 227 16.45 -5.02 -3.13
N GLY A 228 16.25 -3.71 -3.14
CA GLY A 228 15.46 -3.07 -4.19
C GLY A 228 16.12 -3.14 -5.57
N SER A 229 15.31 -2.95 -6.60
CA SER A 229 15.76 -2.73 -7.98
C SER A 229 16.62 -1.48 -8.10
N ARG A 230 17.67 -1.53 -8.95
CA ARG A 230 18.65 -0.43 -9.12
C ARG A 230 18.84 0.02 -10.56
N SER A 231 18.32 -0.74 -11.52
CA SER A 231 18.41 -0.41 -12.95
C SER A 231 17.01 -0.37 -13.55
N GLU A 232 16.87 0.31 -14.69
CA GLU A 232 15.61 0.36 -15.43
C GLU A 232 15.05 -1.04 -15.74
N LEU A 233 15.93 -1.96 -16.14
CA LEU A 233 15.54 -3.36 -16.38
C LEU A 233 15.00 -4.02 -15.11
N GLU A 234 15.69 -3.88 -13.97
CA GLU A 234 15.23 -4.44 -12.70
C GLU A 234 13.92 -3.83 -12.23
N HIS A 235 13.74 -2.51 -12.37
CA HIS A 235 12.48 -1.85 -12.02
C HIS A 235 11.32 -2.37 -12.87
N ARG A 236 11.53 -2.47 -14.19
CA ARG A 236 10.52 -3.01 -15.12
C ARG A 236 10.13 -4.44 -14.76
N VAL A 237 11.12 -5.31 -14.65
CA VAL A 237 10.91 -6.74 -14.40
C VAL A 237 10.28 -6.99 -13.04
N MET A 238 10.73 -6.29 -11.99
CA MET A 238 10.12 -6.44 -10.66
C MET A 238 8.69 -5.90 -10.61
N CYS A 239 8.40 -4.75 -11.24
CA CYS A 239 7.02 -4.28 -11.32
C CYS A 239 6.13 -5.27 -12.10
N ASP A 240 6.58 -5.77 -13.26
CA ASP A 240 5.83 -6.73 -14.07
C ASP A 240 5.58 -8.03 -13.28
N PHE A 241 6.56 -8.49 -12.51
CA PHE A 241 6.43 -9.63 -11.60
C PHE A 241 5.40 -9.39 -10.48
N TYR A 242 5.45 -8.25 -9.79
CA TYR A 242 4.52 -7.93 -8.72
C TYR A 242 3.08 -7.77 -9.21
N LEU A 243 2.88 -7.13 -10.37
CA LEU A 243 1.57 -7.04 -11.01
C LEU A 243 1.05 -8.43 -11.40
N ALA A 244 1.90 -9.27 -11.98
CA ALA A 244 1.54 -10.64 -12.32
C ALA A 244 1.15 -11.48 -11.09
N GLN A 245 1.81 -11.28 -9.96
CA GLN A 245 1.45 -11.92 -8.69
C GLN A 245 0.12 -11.39 -8.16
N ALA A 246 -0.10 -10.08 -8.26
CA ALA A 246 -1.34 -9.46 -7.83
C ALA A 246 -2.54 -10.00 -8.63
N GLU A 247 -2.39 -10.13 -9.95
CA GLU A 247 -3.37 -10.79 -10.81
C GLU A 247 -3.61 -12.24 -10.40
N ALA A 248 -2.57 -13.01 -10.07
CA ALA A 248 -2.72 -14.40 -9.62
C ALA A 248 -3.54 -14.52 -8.33
N ILE A 249 -3.39 -13.58 -7.40
CA ILE A 249 -4.26 -13.49 -6.21
C ILE A 249 -5.69 -13.12 -6.64
N LEU A 250 -5.86 -12.06 -7.42
CA LEU A 250 -7.18 -11.49 -7.75
C LEU A 250 -8.02 -12.39 -8.65
N ASN A 251 -7.38 -13.29 -9.43
CA ASN A 251 -8.05 -14.29 -10.26
C ASN A 251 -8.60 -15.49 -9.46
N ALA A 252 -8.24 -15.63 -8.18
CA ALA A 252 -8.85 -16.64 -7.30
C ALA A 252 -10.30 -16.22 -6.93
N PRO A 253 -11.15 -17.18 -6.48
CA PRO A 253 -12.47 -16.85 -5.95
C PRO A 253 -12.40 -15.74 -4.88
N PRO A 254 -13.35 -14.79 -4.81
CA PRO A 254 -13.20 -13.58 -4.00
C PRO A 254 -12.85 -13.83 -2.52
N ALA A 255 -13.45 -14.83 -1.88
CA ALA A 255 -13.14 -15.20 -0.51
C ALA A 255 -11.70 -15.71 -0.35
N ILE A 256 -11.21 -16.50 -1.31
CA ILE A 256 -9.84 -17.04 -1.33
C ILE A 256 -8.83 -15.93 -1.60
N ALA A 257 -9.09 -15.07 -2.59
CA ALA A 257 -8.26 -13.91 -2.88
C ALA A 257 -8.10 -13.03 -1.65
N GLY A 258 -9.21 -12.68 -0.99
CA GLY A 258 -9.21 -11.91 0.25
C GLY A 258 -8.42 -12.56 1.38
N ALA A 259 -8.60 -13.86 1.60
CA ALA A 259 -7.84 -14.60 2.61
C ALA A 259 -6.34 -14.61 2.31
N ARG A 260 -5.95 -14.78 1.04
CA ARG A 260 -4.54 -14.74 0.60
C ARG A 260 -3.91 -13.37 0.80
N VAL A 261 -4.61 -12.29 0.47
CA VAL A 261 -4.13 -10.91 0.72
C VAL A 261 -3.88 -10.71 2.22
N ARG A 262 -4.82 -11.12 3.07
CA ARG A 262 -4.67 -11.01 4.53
C ARG A 262 -3.45 -11.78 5.03
N ALA A 263 -3.25 -13.00 4.55
CA ALA A 263 -2.12 -13.83 4.94
C ALA A 263 -0.78 -13.27 4.42
N LEU A 264 -0.76 -12.72 3.21
CA LEU A 264 0.41 -12.05 2.62
C LEU A 264 0.82 -10.83 3.48
N TRP A 265 -0.15 -10.00 3.88
CA TRP A 265 0.08 -8.81 4.70
C TRP A 265 0.46 -9.10 6.15
N ALA A 266 0.23 -10.34 6.60
CA ALA A 266 0.65 -10.80 7.91
C ALA A 266 2.10 -11.29 7.94
N ILE A 267 2.79 -11.39 6.79
CA ILE A 267 4.24 -11.62 6.74
C ILE A 267 4.94 -10.32 7.15
N ARG A 268 5.68 -10.36 8.25
CA ARG A 268 6.52 -9.26 8.78
C ARG A 268 7.92 -9.77 9.05
#